data_AF-A0A2N2Z0H0-F1
#
_entry.id   AF-A0A2N2Z0H0-F1
#
_cell.length_a   1.000
_cell.length_b   1.000
_cell.length_c   1.000
_cell.angle_alpha   90.00
_cell.angle_beta   90.00
_cell.angle_gamma   90.00
#
_symmetry.space_group_name_H-M   'P 1'
#
loop_
_entity.id
_entity.type
_entity.pdbx_description
1 polymer ?
#
loop_
_entity_poly.entity_id
_entity_poly.type
_entity_poly.pdbx_seq_one_letter_code
_entity_poly.pdbx_strand_id
1 'polypeptide(L)' 'DLEALKIKNMVPISPDEIRSAFGREDLIVFTEATSFRTFLDNQNPQDDVWLLMSSGNYGGVNFEELKQKFVL' A
#
# COMPACT_ATOMS: atom_id res chain seq x y z
N ASP A 1 9.94 1.32 -7.44
CA ASP A 1 9.92 0.57 -8.72
C ASP A 1 9.28 1.36 -9.86
N LEU A 2 10.01 2.34 -10.41
CA LEU A 2 9.62 3.08 -11.62
C LEU A 2 9.75 2.25 -12.91
N GLU A 3 10.36 1.07 -12.82
CA GLU A 3 10.68 0.17 -13.94
C GLU A 3 9.50 -0.74 -14.32
N ALA A 4 8.63 -1.10 -13.37
CA ALA A 4 7.50 -2.01 -13.62
C ALA A 4 6.38 -1.35 -14.45
N LEU A 5 6.28 -0.02 -14.43
CA LEU A 5 5.21 0.75 -15.08
C LEU A 5 5.42 0.96 -16.58
N LYS A 6 6.67 0.90 -17.08
CA LYS A 6 6.99 1.16 -18.50
C LYS A 6 6.69 0.00 -19.44
N ILE A 7 6.51 -1.21 -18.91
CA ILE A 7 6.51 -2.44 -19.71
C ILE A 7 5.15 -2.70 -20.40
N LYS A 8 4.06 -2.03 -20.00
CA LYS A 8 2.70 -2.41 -20.44
C LYS A 8 1.92 -1.43 -21.32
N ASN A 9 2.47 -0.29 -21.73
CA ASN A 9 1.78 0.67 -22.62
C ASN A 9 0.33 0.99 -22.16
N MET A 10 0.10 0.89 -20.85
CA MET A 10 -1.20 1.09 -20.22
C MET A 10 -1.25 2.53 -19.74
N VAL A 11 -2.37 3.20 -20.01
CA VAL A 11 -2.64 4.54 -19.47
C VAL A 11 -2.51 4.45 -17.95
N PRO A 12 -1.75 5.36 -17.30
CA PRO A 12 -1.66 5.37 -15.85
C PRO A 12 -3.07 5.51 -15.28
N ILE A 13 -3.46 4.57 -14.43
CA ILE A 13 -4.77 4.61 -13.76
C ILE A 13 -4.65 5.64 -12.64
N SER A 14 -5.52 6.65 -12.67
CA SER A 14 -5.54 7.67 -11.61
C SER A 14 -6.12 7.09 -10.31
N PRO A 15 -5.72 7.63 -9.14
CA PRO A 15 -6.36 7.29 -7.87
C PRO A 15 -7.88 7.47 -7.86
N ASP A 16 -8.39 8.47 -8.58
CA ASP A 16 -9.83 8.74 -8.72
C ASP A 16 -10.56 7.65 -9.51
N GLU A 17 -9.95 7.14 -10.59
CA GLU A 17 -10.50 6.00 -11.32
C GLU A 17 -10.57 4.74 -10.45
N ILE A 18 -9.55 4.51 -9.61
CA ILE A 18 -9.56 3.39 -8.65
C ILE A 18 -10.69 3.58 -7.63
N ARG A 19 -10.80 4.74 -6.99
CA ARG A 19 -11.88 5.04 -6.02
C ARG A 19 -13.27 4.84 -6.64
N SER A 20 -13.47 5.34 -7.85
CA SER A 20 -14.72 5.20 -8.60
C SER A 20 -15.02 3.73 -8.94
N ALA A 21 -14.05 2.97 -9.45
CA ALA A 21 -14.22 1.57 -9.81
C ALA A 21 -14.58 0.67 -8.62
N PHE A 22 -14.03 0.96 -7.44
CA PHE A 22 -14.36 0.26 -6.19
C PHE A 22 -15.57 0.85 -5.45
N GLY A 23 -16.11 1.98 -5.89
CA GLY A 23 -17.23 2.68 -5.24
C GLY A 23 -16.93 3.13 -3.82
N ARG A 24 -15.66 3.45 -3.51
CA ARG A 24 -15.18 3.78 -2.16
C ARG A 24 -14.25 4.98 -2.21
N GLU A 25 -14.73 6.11 -1.68
CA GLU A 25 -13.98 7.37 -1.66
C GLU A 25 -12.88 7.39 -0.59
N ASP A 26 -13.01 6.57 0.45
CA ASP A 26 -12.04 6.44 1.55
C ASP A 26 -10.86 5.52 1.22
N LEU A 27 -10.78 5.00 -0.01
CA LEU A 27 -9.61 4.26 -0.46
C LEU A 27 -8.40 5.18 -0.61
N ILE A 28 -7.33 4.82 0.11
CA ILE A 28 -6.03 5.46 -0.01
C ILE A 28 -5.21 4.68 -1.02
N VAL A 29 -4.80 5.35 -2.09
CA VAL A 29 -4.02 4.76 -3.19
C VAL A 29 -2.58 5.26 -3.12
N PHE A 30 -1.62 4.34 -3.10
CA PHE A 30 -0.19 4.63 -3.14
C PHE A 30 0.41 4.16 -4.46
N THR A 31 1.16 5.02 -5.14
CA THR A 31 1.91 4.68 -6.36
C THR A 31 3.37 4.37 -6.07
N GLU A 32 3.90 4.85 -4.94
CA GLU A 32 5.29 4.67 -4.51
C GLU A 32 5.38 3.83 -3.25
N ALA A 33 6.31 2.87 -3.23
CA ALA A 33 6.53 1.98 -2.10
C ALA A 33 6.91 2.74 -0.82
N THR A 34 7.70 3.82 -0.93
CA THR A 34 8.10 4.64 0.21
C THR A 34 6.89 5.30 0.87
N SER A 35 5.93 5.82 0.09
CA SER A 35 4.71 6.42 0.62
C SER A 35 3.85 5.40 1.35
N PHE A 36 3.72 4.19 0.81
CA PHE A 36 3.01 3.09 1.48
C PHE A 36 3.69 2.71 2.80
N ARG A 37 5.03 2.61 2.82
CA ARG A 37 5.78 2.30 4.05
C ARG A 37 5.60 3.38 5.10
N THR A 38 5.73 4.66 4.74
CA THR A 38 5.49 5.77 5.66
C THR A 38 4.07 5.76 6.23
N PHE A 39 3.07 5.42 5.40
CA PHE A 39 1.70 5.28 5.88
C PHE A 39 1.58 4.20 6.95
N LEU A 40 2.09 2.98 6.69
CA LEU A 40 2.09 1.88 7.65
C LEU A 40 2.83 2.25 8.94
N ASP A 41 3.95 2.98 8.81
CA ASP A 41 4.78 3.34 9.94
C ASP A 41 4.11 4.33 10.90
N ASN A 42 3.21 5.16 10.38
CA ASN A 42 2.47 6.18 11.14
C ASN A 42 1.16 5.67 11.75
N GLN A 43 0.72 4.45 11.42
CA GLN A 43 -0.46 3.89 12.07
C GLN A 43 -0.11 3.35 13.45
N ASN A 44 -1.09 3.38 14.36
CA ASN A 44 -1.00 2.78 15.68
C ASN A 44 -1.99 1.60 15.75
N PRO A 45 -1.51 0.35 15.75
CA PRO A 45 -2.37 -0.83 15.63
C PRO A 45 -3.04 -1.25 16.95
N GLN A 46 -3.58 -0.29 17.70
CA GLN A 46 -4.27 -0.58 18.95
C GLN A 46 -5.68 -1.12 18.67
N ASP A 47 -5.96 -2.34 19.14
CA ASP A 47 -7.25 -3.04 18.97
C ASP A 47 -7.65 -3.30 17.50
N ASP A 48 -6.71 -3.24 16.57
CA ASP A 48 -6.93 -3.39 15.12
C ASP A 48 -6.29 -4.67 14.55
N VAL A 49 -6.97 -5.28 13.56
CA VAL A 49 -6.42 -6.39 12.76
C VAL A 49 -6.14 -5.90 11.35
N TRP A 50 -4.90 -6.02 10.90
CA TRP A 50 -4.52 -5.68 9.52
C TRP A 50 -4.42 -6.92 8.65
N LEU A 51 -5.11 -6.91 7.51
CA LEU A 51 -4.98 -7.92 6.46
C LEU A 51 -4.21 -7.31 5.28
N LEU A 52 -3.09 -7.94 4.93
CA LEU A 52 -2.24 -7.53 3.81
C LEU A 52 -2.25 -8.63 2.76
N MET A 53 -2.59 -8.29 1.52
CA MET A 53 -2.56 -9.22 0.38
C MET A 53 -1.71 -8.65 -0.76
N SER A 54 -0.73 -9.42 -1.22
CA SER A 54 0.11 -9.08 -2.37
C SER A 54 0.64 -10.33 -3.04
N SER A 55 0.82 -10.27 -4.36
CA SER A 55 1.55 -11.27 -5.13
C SER A 55 3.07 -10.99 -5.17
N GLY A 56 3.54 -9.96 -4.46
CA GLY A 56 4.94 -9.54 -4.37
C GLY A 56 5.37 -9.23 -2.92
N ASN A 57 6.38 -8.37 -2.76
CA ASN A 57 7.00 -8.05 -1.46
C ASN A 57 6.69 -6.63 -0.94
N TYR A 58 5.64 -5.98 -1.46
CA TYR A 58 5.23 -4.61 -1.12
C TYR A 58 6.33 -3.54 -1.34
N GLY A 59 7.28 -3.77 -2.24
CA GLY A 59 8.39 -2.84 -2.47
C GLY A 59 9.47 -2.93 -1.39
N GLY A 60 9.63 -4.09 -0.76
CA GLY A 60 10.68 -4.36 0.24
C GLY A 60 10.30 -3.98 1.67
N VAL A 61 9.00 -3.89 1.98
CA VAL A 61 8.53 -3.64 3.36
C VAL A 61 9.08 -4.72 4.29
N ASN A 62 9.80 -4.30 5.34
CA ASN A 62 10.27 -5.21 6.38
C ASN A 62 9.14 -5.49 7.38
N PHE A 63 8.56 -6.69 7.30
CA PHE A 63 7.48 -7.13 8.18
C PHE A 63 7.95 -7.49 9.59
N GLU A 64 9.22 -7.84 9.80
CA GLU A 64 9.75 -8.06 11.14
C GLU A 64 9.72 -6.76 11.95
N GLU A 65 10.16 -5.65 11.35
CA GLU A 65 10.10 -4.32 11.97
C GLU A 65 8.66 -3.86 12.17
N LEU A 66 7.75 -4.15 11.22
CA LEU A 66 6.35 -3.76 11.35
C LEU A 66 5.66 -4.51 12.49
N LYS A 67 5.92 -5.82 12.64
CA LYS A 67 5.36 -6.64 13.71
C LYS A 67 5.71 -6.13 15.11
N GLN A 68 6.89 -5.53 15.31
CA GLN A 68 7.27 -4.94 16.60
C GLN A 68 6.29 -3.84 17.07
N LYS A 69 5.52 -3.24 16.17
CA LYS A 69 4.49 -2.24 16.52
C LYS A 69 3.18 -2.86 17.05
N PHE A 70 2.96 -4.15 16.80
CA PHE A 70 1.77 -4.89 17.23
C PHE A 70 1.99 -5.66 18.54
N VAL A 71 3.25 -5.77 18.98
CA VAL A 71 3.60 -6.47 20.21
C VAL A 71 3.65 -5.45 21.35
N LEU A 72 2.89 -5.73 22.41
CA LEU A 72 2.90 -4.97 23.67
C LEU A 72 4.23 -5.14 24.43
#